data_AF-A0A9P8IID2-F1
#
_entry.id   AF-A0A9P8IID2-F1
#
_cell.length_a   1.000
_cell.length_b   1.000
_cell.length_c   1.000
_cell.angle_alpha   90.00
_cell.angle_beta   90.00
_cell.angle_gamma   90.00
#
_symmetry.space_group_name_H-M   'P 1'
#
loop_
_entity.id
_entity.type
_entity.pdbx_description
1 polymer ?
#
loop_
_entity_poly.entity_id
_entity_poly.type
_entity_poly.pdbx_seq_one_letter_code
_entity_poly.pdbx_strand_id
1 'polypeptide(L)'
;MLLESLAKWDPFQIDALGLITIFGAEAIQKSIGNLTQSWICEYLPVLGSHVIASNQITDPVPGFVLYNITDAIVATDITSWFTRWLLSYRITYAATTITLKMDGRPMSTSSHSASLALGMFCTAPLVILTVLMGDNWGIANFVSMIVTVIVRQLMLWELRLSIDKAVEKSRRDPGDEVKVFLTLPDGRAVTILGPRSMIVNCLLTDPRPLHPQLYMALQFVAWLAFGGQAIALGMSTLFHQILCVVIMLFGTFLTAMHIGDLPFAIGTQLRLDVDLGDPDWLRSPAYARLNLTRIEEDTMVHWNMMPQRSNEFWWTRFRTTYVPQRIPLHPDKPVQRHDGEKDPGQTLERSAALTDDTQV
;
A
#
# COMPACT_ATOMS: atom_id res chain seq x y z
N MET A 1 -15.70 35.04 33.12
CA MET A 1 -16.17 36.06 32.14
C MET A 1 -15.97 35.65 30.68
N LEU A 2 -14.75 35.56 30.13
CA LEU A 2 -14.56 35.26 28.69
C LEU A 2 -14.92 33.81 28.31
N LEU A 3 -14.48 32.82 29.11
CA LEU A 3 -14.84 31.41 28.90
C LEU A 3 -16.34 31.13 29.14
N GLU A 4 -16.94 31.75 30.15
CA GLU A 4 -18.39 31.63 30.40
C GLU A 4 -19.22 32.25 29.26
N SER A 5 -18.71 33.32 28.65
CA SER A 5 -19.33 33.91 27.46
C SER A 5 -19.24 32.96 26.27
N LEU A 6 -18.12 32.28 26.08
CA LEU A 6 -17.93 31.26 25.04
C LEU A 6 -18.79 30.02 25.27
N ALA A 7 -18.98 29.60 26.54
CA ALA A 7 -19.82 28.46 26.88
C ALA A 7 -21.30 28.71 26.57
N LYS A 8 -21.75 29.97 26.64
CA LYS A 8 -23.12 30.39 26.29
C LYS A 8 -23.26 30.88 24.85
N TRP A 9 -22.18 30.86 24.08
CA TRP A 9 -22.17 31.37 22.72
C TRP A 9 -22.74 30.31 21.77
N ASP A 10 -23.98 30.54 21.33
CA ASP A 10 -24.69 29.66 20.40
C ASP A 10 -25.49 30.47 19.35
N PRO A 11 -24.84 31.26 18.47
CA PRO A 11 -25.53 32.04 17.45
C PRO A 11 -26.11 31.22 16.30
N PHE A 12 -25.68 29.97 16.11
CA PHE A 12 -26.14 29.08 15.04
C PHE A 12 -25.86 27.62 15.37
N GLN A 13 -26.66 26.72 14.81
CA GLN A 13 -26.50 25.28 14.99
C GLN A 13 -25.64 24.69 13.87
N ILE A 14 -24.60 23.94 14.22
CA ILE A 14 -23.79 23.16 13.27
C ILE A 14 -24.25 21.70 13.35
N ASP A 15 -24.48 21.06 12.21
CA ASP A 15 -24.59 19.60 12.15
C ASP A 15 -23.19 18.96 12.22
N ALA A 16 -22.58 19.03 13.41
CA ALA A 16 -21.24 18.49 13.64
C ALA A 16 -21.18 16.97 13.41
N LEU A 17 -22.32 16.27 13.53
CA LEU A 17 -22.44 14.85 13.23
C LEU A 17 -22.29 14.58 11.73
N GLY A 18 -23.03 15.32 10.89
CA GLY A 18 -22.88 15.28 9.44
C GLY A 18 -21.44 15.57 8.99
N LEU A 19 -20.78 16.53 9.66
CA LEU A 19 -19.39 16.86 9.36
C LEU A 19 -18.42 15.69 9.65
N ILE A 20 -18.53 15.05 10.81
CA ILE A 20 -17.63 13.96 11.21
C ILE A 20 -17.86 12.67 10.39
N THR A 21 -19.09 12.46 9.95
CA THR A 21 -19.46 11.29 9.15
C THR A 21 -19.02 11.43 7.69
N ILE A 22 -19.23 12.59 7.07
CA ILE A 22 -19.02 12.75 5.62
C ILE A 22 -17.59 13.16 5.29
N PHE A 23 -17.01 14.10 6.04
CA PHE A 23 -15.72 14.65 5.65
C PHE A 23 -14.56 13.69 5.91
N GLY A 24 -13.74 13.51 4.88
CA GLY A 24 -12.49 12.77 4.97
C GLY A 24 -12.65 11.25 4.98
N ALA A 25 -13.86 10.68 4.90
CA ALA A 25 -14.07 9.23 4.90
C ALA A 25 -13.26 8.52 3.80
N GLU A 26 -13.41 8.96 2.54
CA GLU A 26 -12.66 8.40 1.40
C GLU A 26 -11.15 8.64 1.53
N ALA A 27 -10.76 9.84 1.95
CA ALA A 27 -9.35 10.21 2.13
C ALA A 27 -8.67 9.32 3.18
N ILE A 28 -9.33 9.08 4.31
CA ILE A 28 -8.86 8.21 5.40
C ILE A 28 -8.88 6.75 4.99
N GLN A 29 -9.93 6.29 4.30
CA GLN A 29 -9.99 4.92 3.79
C GLN A 29 -8.78 4.60 2.93
N LYS A 30 -8.40 5.53 2.06
CA LYS A 30 -7.23 5.41 1.18
C LYS A 30 -5.92 5.59 1.95
N SER A 31 -5.81 6.63 2.77
CA SER A 31 -4.53 7.01 3.39
C SER A 31 -4.12 6.11 4.53
N ILE A 32 -5.06 5.58 5.30
CA ILE A 32 -4.79 4.67 6.42
C ILE A 32 -4.77 3.21 5.94
N GLY A 33 -5.61 2.88 4.96
CA GLY A 33 -5.68 1.52 4.41
C GLY A 33 -4.45 1.10 3.63
N ASN A 34 -3.53 2.02 3.27
CA ASN A 34 -2.25 1.67 2.65
C ASN A 34 -1.25 1.01 3.64
N LEU A 35 -1.56 1.01 4.94
CA LEU A 35 -0.79 0.45 6.06
C LEU A 35 0.63 1.03 6.26
N THR A 36 0.97 2.16 5.63
CA THR A 36 2.24 2.84 5.86
C THR A 36 2.31 3.41 7.27
N GLN A 37 3.50 3.46 7.85
CA GLN A 37 3.73 4.09 9.15
C GLN A 37 4.05 5.58 8.95
N SER A 38 3.57 6.43 9.86
CA SER A 38 3.83 7.86 9.84
C SER A 38 4.44 8.35 11.15
N TRP A 39 5.47 9.20 11.10
CA TRP A 39 6.06 9.75 12.34
C TRP A 39 5.34 10.99 12.85
N ILE A 40 4.41 11.50 12.06
CA ILE A 40 3.60 12.69 12.39
C ILE A 40 2.16 12.23 12.64
N CYS A 41 1.54 11.55 11.67
CA CYS A 41 0.09 11.41 11.62
C CYS A 41 -0.49 10.19 12.34
N GLU A 42 0.35 9.26 12.81
CA GLU A 42 -0.08 7.96 13.36
C GLU A 42 -1.07 8.11 14.53
N TYR A 43 -0.86 9.07 15.43
CA TYR A 43 -1.70 9.29 16.62
C TYR A 43 -2.62 10.52 16.53
N LEU A 44 -2.71 11.18 15.37
CA LEU A 44 -3.61 12.32 15.21
C LEU A 44 -5.08 11.87 15.20
N PRO A 45 -6.00 12.60 15.83
CA PRO A 45 -7.42 12.35 15.65
C PRO A 45 -7.82 12.70 14.22
N VAL A 46 -8.67 11.87 13.63
CA VAL A 46 -9.13 12.02 12.24
C VAL A 46 -10.65 11.90 12.18
N LEU A 47 -11.23 12.56 11.19
CA LEU A 47 -12.62 12.40 10.78
C LEU A 47 -12.81 11.03 10.10
N GLY A 48 -14.05 10.62 9.88
CA GLY A 48 -14.32 9.36 9.19
C GLY A 48 -13.89 8.10 9.97
N SER A 49 -13.81 8.16 11.31
CA SER A 49 -13.42 7.00 12.13
C SER A 49 -14.37 5.80 11.98
N HIS A 50 -15.62 6.03 11.55
CA HIS A 50 -16.57 4.98 11.19
C HIS A 50 -16.08 4.07 10.04
N VAL A 51 -15.22 4.57 9.14
CA VAL A 51 -14.59 3.78 8.07
C VAL A 51 -13.72 2.67 8.67
N ILE A 52 -12.98 2.99 9.74
CA ILE A 52 -12.15 2.04 10.46
C ILE A 52 -13.03 1.08 11.26
N ALA A 53 -14.04 1.60 11.96
CA ALA A 53 -14.99 0.78 12.73
C ALA A 53 -15.74 -0.24 11.86
N SER A 54 -16.08 0.15 10.64
CA SER A 54 -16.74 -0.70 9.64
C SER A 54 -15.77 -1.61 8.87
N ASN A 55 -14.47 -1.55 9.19
CA ASN A 55 -13.41 -2.30 8.51
C ASN A 55 -13.24 -1.99 7.01
N GLN A 56 -13.75 -0.85 6.54
CA GLN A 56 -13.70 -0.44 5.14
C GLN A 56 -12.28 -0.17 4.62
N ILE A 57 -11.31 -0.01 5.53
CA ILE A 57 -9.88 0.10 5.19
C ILE A 57 -9.32 -1.19 4.56
N THR A 58 -10.00 -2.33 4.72
CA THR A 58 -9.60 -3.62 4.15
C THR A 58 -10.38 -3.99 2.90
N ASP A 59 -11.39 -3.21 2.51
CA ASP A 59 -12.21 -3.50 1.33
C ASP A 59 -11.36 -3.50 0.06
N PRO A 60 -11.58 -4.44 -0.87
CA PRO A 60 -10.82 -4.50 -2.11
C PRO A 60 -11.14 -3.28 -3.00
N VAL A 61 -10.12 -2.75 -3.68
CA VAL A 61 -10.28 -1.69 -4.69
C VAL A 61 -10.21 -2.34 -6.07
N PRO A 62 -11.27 -2.32 -6.88
CA PRO A 62 -11.31 -2.99 -8.18
C PRO A 62 -10.50 -2.25 -9.25
N GLY A 63 -10.30 -2.91 -10.40
CA GLY A 63 -9.70 -2.32 -11.60
C GLY A 63 -8.20 -2.49 -11.73
N PHE A 64 -7.57 -3.26 -10.85
CA PHE A 64 -6.17 -3.64 -10.98
C PHE A 64 -6.05 -5.03 -11.61
N VAL A 65 -5.03 -5.23 -12.45
CA VAL A 65 -4.74 -6.54 -13.05
C VAL A 65 -3.25 -6.81 -12.98
N LEU A 66 -2.90 -7.87 -12.25
CA LEU A 66 -1.54 -8.34 -12.04
C LEU A 66 -1.23 -9.46 -13.04
N TYR A 67 -0.18 -9.25 -13.84
CA TYR A 67 0.35 -10.19 -14.80
C TYR A 67 1.69 -10.70 -14.27
N ASN A 68 1.73 -11.90 -13.69
CA ASN A 68 2.98 -12.56 -13.35
C ASN A 68 3.56 -13.18 -14.63
N ILE A 69 4.48 -12.45 -15.26
CA ILE A 69 5.02 -12.77 -16.58
C ILE A 69 5.85 -14.06 -16.52
N THR A 70 6.63 -14.24 -15.45
CA THR A 70 7.52 -15.39 -15.30
C THR A 70 6.73 -16.70 -15.12
N ASP A 71 5.63 -16.67 -14.37
CA ASP A 71 4.80 -17.86 -14.15
C ASP A 71 3.60 -17.97 -15.10
N ALA A 72 3.44 -17.01 -16.02
CA ALA A 72 2.30 -16.91 -16.94
C ALA A 72 0.93 -16.93 -16.23
N ILE A 73 0.80 -16.25 -15.08
CA ILE A 73 -0.43 -16.16 -14.29
C ILE A 73 -1.00 -14.73 -14.40
N VAL A 74 -2.33 -14.64 -14.53
CA VAL A 74 -3.06 -13.38 -14.45
C VAL A 74 -3.96 -13.41 -13.21
N ALA A 75 -3.89 -12.38 -12.38
CA ALA A 75 -4.73 -12.20 -11.21
C ALA A 75 -5.40 -10.82 -11.24
N THR A 76 -6.70 -10.79 -11.02
CA THR A 76 -7.49 -9.54 -10.88
C THR A 76 -7.62 -9.10 -9.42
N ASP A 77 -7.30 -10.00 -8.50
CA ASP A 77 -7.48 -9.79 -7.07
C ASP A 77 -6.11 -9.48 -6.46
N ILE A 78 -5.97 -8.23 -6.00
CA ILE A 78 -4.75 -7.71 -5.38
C ILE A 78 -5.11 -7.22 -4.00
N THR A 79 -4.15 -7.34 -3.08
CA THR A 79 -4.36 -6.92 -1.71
C THR A 79 -4.80 -5.46 -1.60
N SER A 80 -5.76 -5.27 -0.72
CA SER A 80 -6.43 -4.00 -0.49
C SER A 80 -5.48 -2.91 0.02
N TRP A 81 -4.44 -3.28 0.77
CA TRP A 81 -3.42 -2.34 1.23
C TRP A 81 -2.51 -1.86 0.10
N PHE A 82 -2.12 -2.76 -0.80
CA PHE A 82 -1.17 -2.45 -1.86
C PHE A 82 -1.81 -1.60 -2.96
N THR A 83 -3.06 -1.91 -3.32
CA THR A 83 -3.84 -1.07 -4.24
C THR A 83 -3.99 0.36 -3.72
N ARG A 84 -4.30 0.54 -2.42
CA ARG A 84 -4.33 1.87 -1.79
C ARG A 84 -2.98 2.55 -1.79
N TRP A 85 -1.90 1.82 -1.47
CA TRP A 85 -0.53 2.35 -1.54
C TRP A 85 -0.20 2.90 -2.94
N LEU A 86 -0.53 2.16 -4.00
CA LEU A 86 -0.32 2.58 -5.39
C LEU A 86 -1.12 3.83 -5.78
N LEU A 87 -2.32 4.01 -5.21
CA LEU A 87 -3.13 5.19 -5.45
C LEU A 87 -2.67 6.40 -4.63
N SER A 88 -2.04 6.17 -3.48
CA SER A 88 -1.59 7.21 -2.55
C SER A 88 -0.30 7.89 -2.99
N TYR A 89 0.64 7.13 -3.56
CA TYR A 89 1.92 7.67 -3.98
C TYR A 89 1.97 7.93 -5.49
N ARG A 90 2.80 8.90 -5.89
CA ARG A 90 2.96 9.25 -7.30
C ARG A 90 3.75 8.16 -8.00
N ILE A 91 3.15 7.55 -9.00
CA ILE A 91 3.80 6.64 -9.96
C ILE A 91 3.82 7.29 -11.35
N THR A 92 4.89 7.04 -12.10
CA THR A 92 4.99 7.40 -13.53
C THR A 92 4.07 6.53 -14.37
N TYR A 93 3.84 6.91 -15.63
CA TYR A 93 2.84 6.25 -16.48
C TYR A 93 3.20 4.79 -16.81
N ALA A 94 4.47 4.50 -17.08
CA ALA A 94 4.92 3.14 -17.44
C ALA A 94 6.30 2.75 -16.88
N ALA A 95 7.08 3.68 -16.33
CA ALA A 95 8.49 3.44 -15.99
C ALA A 95 8.72 3.00 -14.54
N THR A 96 7.70 3.10 -13.68
CA THR A 96 7.83 2.81 -12.25
C THR A 96 8.11 1.33 -12.03
N THR A 97 9.17 1.04 -11.29
CA THR A 97 9.58 -0.29 -10.87
C THR A 97 9.62 -0.37 -9.35
N ILE A 98 8.92 -1.34 -8.79
CA ILE A 98 8.89 -1.62 -7.35
C ILE A 98 9.65 -2.93 -7.10
N THR A 99 10.73 -2.86 -6.33
CA THR A 99 11.44 -4.06 -5.89
C THR A 99 11.03 -4.38 -4.46
N LEU A 100 10.49 -5.58 -4.26
CA LEU A 100 10.12 -6.09 -2.95
C LEU A 100 11.35 -6.63 -2.25
N LYS A 101 11.66 -6.08 -1.07
CA LYS A 101 12.77 -6.55 -0.24
C LYS A 101 12.26 -6.92 1.16
N MET A 102 12.90 -7.91 1.77
CA MET A 102 12.58 -8.41 3.11
C MET A 102 13.48 -7.80 4.20
N ASP A 103 14.14 -6.67 3.91
CA ASP A 103 15.05 -5.95 4.80
C ASP A 103 14.39 -4.72 5.45
N GLY A 104 13.07 -4.75 5.60
CA GLY A 104 12.32 -3.71 6.30
C GLY A 104 12.93 -3.43 7.67
N ARG A 105 13.03 -2.14 7.99
CA ARG A 105 13.41 -1.69 9.33
C ARG A 105 12.16 -1.16 10.01
N PRO A 106 11.86 -1.58 11.24
CA PRO A 106 10.79 -0.98 12.00
C PRO A 106 11.09 0.50 12.19
N MET A 107 10.04 1.28 12.26
CA MET A 107 10.12 2.67 12.68
C MET A 107 10.79 2.81 14.04
N SER A 108 11.67 3.80 14.17
CA SER A 108 12.38 4.06 15.43
C SER A 108 11.40 4.37 16.57
N THR A 109 11.68 3.86 17.76
CA THR A 109 10.92 4.17 18.99
C THR A 109 10.84 5.68 19.24
N SER A 110 11.89 6.45 18.88
CA SER A 110 11.87 7.91 18.99
C SER A 110 10.81 8.55 18.09
N SER A 111 10.62 8.02 16.89
CA SER A 111 9.61 8.50 15.94
C SER A 111 8.19 8.14 16.39
N HIS A 112 8.00 6.96 16.99
CA HIS A 112 6.73 6.60 17.62
C HIS A 112 6.39 7.54 18.78
N SER A 113 7.35 7.81 19.67
CA SER A 113 7.18 8.76 20.77
C SER A 113 6.90 10.17 20.28
N ALA A 114 7.54 10.60 19.18
CA ALA A 114 7.29 11.91 18.57
C ALA A 114 5.85 12.02 18.02
N SER A 115 5.36 11.00 17.30
CA SER A 115 3.98 11.00 16.81
C SER A 115 2.96 11.02 17.95
N LEU A 116 3.21 10.25 19.02
CA LEU A 116 2.35 10.23 20.21
C LEU A 116 2.36 11.60 20.92
N ALA A 117 3.54 12.21 21.08
CA ALA A 117 3.67 13.55 21.65
C ALA A 117 2.92 14.59 20.81
N LEU A 118 2.99 14.50 19.48
CA LEU A 118 2.26 15.40 18.58
C LEU A 118 0.75 15.19 18.67
N GLY A 119 0.28 13.94 18.72
CA GLY A 119 -1.13 13.61 18.94
C GLY A 119 -1.67 14.15 20.26
N MET A 120 -0.91 13.99 21.34
CA MET A 120 -1.26 14.58 22.64
C MET A 120 -1.26 16.11 22.59
N PHE A 121 -0.27 16.73 21.93
CA PHE A 121 -0.20 18.18 21.82
C PHE A 121 -1.35 18.76 21.00
N CYS A 122 -1.74 18.11 19.89
CA CYS A 122 -2.88 18.53 19.08
C CYS A 122 -4.21 18.42 19.84
N THR A 123 -4.34 17.46 20.76
CA THR A 123 -5.59 17.20 21.49
C THR A 123 -5.65 17.83 22.89
N ALA A 124 -4.52 18.21 23.49
CA ALA A 124 -4.47 18.83 24.81
C ALA A 124 -5.28 20.14 24.92
N PRO A 125 -5.29 21.06 23.93
CA PRO A 125 -6.11 22.26 23.99
C PRO A 125 -7.61 21.97 24.13
N LEU A 126 -8.11 20.89 23.50
CA LEU A 126 -9.51 20.49 23.62
C LEU A 126 -9.88 20.14 25.07
N VAL A 127 -9.01 19.39 25.75
CA VAL A 127 -9.25 18.99 27.15
C VAL A 127 -9.19 20.18 28.09
N ILE A 128 -8.15 20.99 27.94
CA ILE A 128 -7.93 22.12 28.85
C ILE A 128 -9.10 23.10 28.72
N LEU A 129 -9.54 23.40 27.50
CA LEU A 129 -10.66 24.31 27.27
C LEU A 129 -12.00 23.71 27.73
N THR A 130 -12.27 22.43 27.48
CA THR A 130 -13.52 21.79 27.94
C THR A 130 -13.64 21.74 29.46
N VAL A 131 -12.55 21.37 30.15
CA VAL A 131 -12.51 21.33 31.61
C VAL A 131 -12.71 22.74 32.19
N LEU A 132 -12.05 23.75 31.62
CA LEU A 132 -12.20 25.13 32.08
C LEU A 132 -13.60 25.71 31.79
N MET A 133 -14.29 25.23 30.75
CA MET A 133 -15.66 25.63 30.42
C MET A 133 -16.73 24.85 31.21
N GLY A 134 -16.35 23.80 31.93
CA GLY A 134 -17.29 22.94 32.67
C GLY A 134 -18.18 22.09 31.76
N ASP A 135 -17.73 21.79 30.54
CA ASP A 135 -18.49 21.03 29.55
C ASP A 135 -18.26 19.51 29.72
N ASN A 136 -19.16 18.86 30.46
CA ASN A 136 -19.11 17.41 30.68
C ASN A 136 -19.27 16.59 29.39
N TRP A 137 -20.03 17.09 28.41
CA TRP A 137 -20.18 16.45 27.11
C TRP A 137 -18.90 16.58 26.29
N GLY A 138 -18.22 17.72 26.37
CA GLY A 138 -16.90 17.92 25.80
C GLY A 138 -15.85 16.91 26.31
N ILE A 139 -15.88 16.59 27.61
CA ILE A 139 -15.03 15.55 28.21
C ILE A 139 -15.38 14.16 27.64
N ALA A 140 -16.67 13.81 27.56
CA ALA A 140 -17.10 12.53 27.00
C ALA A 140 -16.68 12.38 25.52
N ASN A 141 -16.76 13.46 24.73
CA ASN A 141 -16.28 13.50 23.36
C ASN A 141 -14.77 13.26 23.28
N PHE A 142 -13.99 13.91 24.16
CA PHE A 142 -12.55 13.73 24.20
C PHE A 142 -12.14 12.30 24.55
N VAL A 143 -12.77 11.69 25.57
CA VAL A 143 -12.52 10.29 25.94
C VAL A 143 -12.84 9.36 24.77
N SER A 144 -13.98 9.57 24.11
CA SER A 144 -14.37 8.80 22.92
C SER A 144 -13.34 8.94 21.79
N MET A 145 -12.80 10.14 21.57
CA MET A 145 -11.75 10.41 20.59
C MET A 145 -10.41 9.72 20.92
N ILE A 146 -10.01 9.66 22.21
CA ILE A 146 -8.84 8.87 22.61
C ILE A 146 -9.07 7.40 22.28
N VAL A 147 -10.23 6.87 22.65
CA VAL A 147 -10.54 5.45 22.43
C VAL A 147 -10.51 5.13 20.93
N THR A 148 -11.05 6.00 20.05
CA THR A 148 -10.98 5.77 18.60
C THR A 148 -9.54 5.77 18.08
N VAL A 149 -8.68 6.67 18.57
CA VAL A 149 -7.25 6.68 18.19
C VAL A 149 -6.54 5.40 18.67
N ILE A 150 -6.75 4.97 19.91
CA ILE A 150 -6.15 3.74 20.46
C ILE A 150 -6.62 2.51 19.67
N VAL A 151 -7.93 2.36 19.47
CA VAL A 151 -8.50 1.21 18.77
C VAL A 151 -8.02 1.16 17.33
N ARG A 152 -7.98 2.30 16.63
CA ARG A 152 -7.38 2.39 15.30
C ARG A 152 -5.95 1.88 15.30
N GLN A 153 -5.13 2.31 16.26
CA GLN A 153 -3.73 1.88 16.35
C GLN A 153 -3.58 0.38 16.55
N LEU A 154 -4.40 -0.21 17.43
CA LEU A 154 -4.41 -1.66 17.64
C LEU A 154 -4.88 -2.43 16.40
N MET A 155 -5.89 -1.92 15.68
CA MET A 155 -6.35 -2.54 14.43
C MET A 155 -5.28 -2.50 13.33
N LEU A 156 -4.61 -1.36 13.16
CA LEU A 156 -3.52 -1.23 12.18
C LEU A 156 -2.32 -2.09 12.55
N TRP A 157 -2.01 -2.23 13.84
CA TRP A 157 -1.00 -3.14 14.33
C TRP A 157 -1.30 -4.57 13.91
N GLU A 158 -2.51 -5.09 14.17
CA GLU A 158 -2.90 -6.46 13.80
C GLU A 158 -2.80 -6.71 12.28
N LEU A 159 -3.19 -5.73 11.45
CA LEU A 159 -3.06 -5.82 10.00
C LEU A 159 -1.58 -5.83 9.56
N ARG A 160 -0.75 -4.94 10.12
CA ARG A 160 0.70 -4.89 9.83
C ARG A 160 1.41 -6.18 10.27
N LEU A 161 1.05 -6.75 11.43
CA LEU A 161 1.57 -8.05 11.87
C LEU A 161 1.22 -9.19 10.90
N SER A 162 0.07 -9.14 10.25
CA SER A 162 -0.31 -10.15 9.26
C SER A 162 0.59 -10.12 8.02
N ILE A 163 0.99 -8.92 7.59
CA ILE A 163 1.97 -8.73 6.52
C ILE A 163 3.34 -9.22 6.98
N ASP A 164 3.78 -8.86 8.19
CA ASP A 164 5.06 -9.33 8.73
C ASP A 164 5.12 -10.86 8.82
N LYS A 165 4.02 -11.52 9.20
CA LYS A 165 3.91 -12.98 9.18
C LYS A 165 3.97 -13.57 7.77
N ALA A 166 3.37 -12.90 6.78
CA ALA A 166 3.45 -13.28 5.38
C ALA A 166 4.87 -13.12 4.81
N VAL A 167 5.59 -12.07 5.20
CA VAL A 167 7.00 -11.85 4.87
C VAL A 167 7.88 -12.94 5.50
N GLU A 168 7.68 -13.25 6.78
CA GLU A 168 8.45 -14.30 7.48
C GLU A 168 8.21 -15.69 6.86
N LYS A 169 6.98 -15.98 6.42
CA LYS A 169 6.70 -17.19 5.64
C LYS A 169 7.47 -17.19 4.32
N SER A 170 7.50 -16.05 3.63
CA SER A 170 8.21 -15.86 2.37
C SER A 170 9.74 -15.90 2.54
N ARG A 171 10.27 -15.52 3.70
CA ARG A 171 11.70 -15.59 4.01
C ARG A 171 12.18 -17.03 4.15
N ARG A 172 11.36 -17.90 4.72
CA ARG A 172 11.67 -19.33 4.87
C ARG A 172 11.68 -20.09 3.55
N ASP A 173 10.82 -19.68 2.62
CA ASP A 173 10.73 -20.23 1.27
C ASP A 173 10.51 -19.10 0.25
N PRO A 174 11.58 -18.42 -0.22
CA PRO A 174 11.46 -17.29 -1.13
C PRO A 174 10.95 -17.69 -2.52
N GLY A 175 11.27 -18.91 -2.97
CA GLY A 175 11.12 -19.31 -4.37
C GLY A 175 12.02 -18.50 -5.31
N ASP A 176 11.73 -18.58 -6.60
CA ASP A 176 12.47 -17.87 -7.65
C ASP A 176 12.09 -16.39 -7.72
N GLU A 177 13.00 -15.55 -8.23
CA GLU A 177 12.67 -14.17 -8.59
C GLU A 177 11.72 -14.15 -9.78
N VAL A 178 10.58 -13.48 -9.64
CA VAL A 178 9.56 -13.36 -10.68
C VAL A 178 9.37 -11.91 -11.12
N LYS A 179 9.04 -11.74 -12.40
CA LYS A 179 8.72 -10.44 -12.99
C LYS A 179 7.21 -10.30 -13.10
N VAL A 180 6.71 -9.27 -12.46
CA VAL A 180 5.28 -8.96 -12.45
C VAL A 180 5.05 -7.62 -13.11
N PHE A 181 4.02 -7.56 -13.94
CA PHE A 181 3.54 -6.33 -14.56
C PHE A 181 2.13 -6.06 -14.07
N LEU A 182 1.89 -4.87 -13.53
CA LEU A 182 0.63 -4.50 -12.92
C LEU A 182 0.03 -3.33 -13.69
N THR A 183 -1.21 -3.46 -14.13
CA THR A 183 -2.00 -2.35 -14.70
C THR A 183 -2.95 -1.79 -13.66
N LEU A 184 -2.99 -0.46 -13.56
CA LEU A 184 -3.88 0.28 -12.67
C LEU A 184 -5.21 0.65 -13.37
N PRO A 185 -6.25 1.03 -12.60
CA PRO A 185 -7.54 1.45 -13.15
C PRO A 185 -7.47 2.65 -14.11
N ASP A 186 -6.45 3.49 -13.97
CA ASP A 186 -6.22 4.69 -14.79
C ASP A 186 -5.35 4.42 -16.03
N GLY A 187 -4.99 3.17 -16.28
CA GLY A 187 -4.18 2.74 -17.43
C GLY A 187 -2.67 2.93 -17.24
N ARG A 188 -2.22 3.45 -16.08
CA ARG A 188 -0.80 3.41 -15.70
C ARG A 188 -0.37 1.97 -15.45
N ALA A 189 0.93 1.73 -15.58
CA ALA A 189 1.49 0.42 -15.33
C ALA A 189 2.74 0.48 -14.46
N VAL A 190 2.90 -0.53 -13.62
CA VAL A 190 4.01 -0.67 -12.68
C VAL A 190 4.64 -2.03 -12.87
N THR A 191 5.96 -2.05 -12.92
CA THR A 191 6.73 -3.29 -12.86
C THR A 191 7.00 -3.63 -11.41
N ILE A 192 6.81 -4.88 -11.02
CA ILE A 192 7.11 -5.37 -9.68
C ILE A 192 8.10 -6.52 -9.81
N LEU A 193 9.17 -6.46 -9.02
CA LEU A 193 10.22 -7.47 -8.98
C LEU A 193 10.32 -8.00 -7.55
N GLY A 194 10.39 -9.31 -7.40
CA GLY A 194 10.61 -9.91 -6.10
C GLY A 194 10.48 -11.43 -6.14
N PRO A 195 10.73 -12.09 -5.00
CA PRO A 195 10.55 -13.54 -4.88
C PRO A 195 9.09 -13.95 -5.06
N ARG A 196 8.86 -15.09 -5.72
CA ARG A 196 7.53 -15.63 -6.02
C ARG A 196 6.64 -15.68 -4.78
N SER A 197 7.19 -16.12 -3.65
CA SER A 197 6.42 -16.26 -2.42
C SER A 197 5.95 -14.92 -1.85
N MET A 198 6.70 -13.82 -2.05
CA MET A 198 6.25 -12.49 -1.63
C MET A 198 5.09 -11.99 -2.46
N ILE A 199 5.13 -12.18 -3.79
CA ILE A 199 4.03 -11.79 -4.67
C ILE A 199 2.75 -12.52 -4.25
N VAL A 200 2.82 -13.84 -4.10
CA VAL A 200 1.64 -14.66 -3.75
C VAL A 200 1.14 -14.35 -2.34
N ASN A 201 2.02 -14.36 -1.32
CA ASN A 201 1.59 -14.23 0.07
C ASN A 201 1.31 -12.78 0.51
N CYS A 202 1.93 -11.76 -0.12
CA CYS A 202 1.78 -10.35 0.30
C CYS A 202 0.97 -9.49 -0.68
N LEU A 203 1.02 -9.76 -1.99
CA LEU A 203 0.32 -8.96 -3.01
C LEU A 203 -0.97 -9.60 -3.53
N LEU A 204 -1.07 -10.93 -3.52
CA LEU A 204 -2.27 -11.65 -3.99
C LEU A 204 -3.13 -12.22 -2.87
N THR A 205 -2.63 -12.24 -1.63
CA THR A 205 -3.36 -12.78 -0.47
C THR A 205 -3.65 -11.67 0.52
N ASP A 206 -4.93 -11.33 0.71
CA ASP A 206 -5.32 -10.25 1.62
C ASP A 206 -4.83 -10.48 3.06
N PRO A 207 -4.32 -9.41 3.71
CA PRO A 207 -3.93 -9.48 5.10
C PRO A 207 -5.14 -9.84 5.97
N ARG A 208 -5.04 -10.94 6.71
CA ARG A 208 -6.05 -11.34 7.70
C ARG A 208 -5.50 -11.08 9.09
N PRO A 209 -6.28 -10.46 10.00
CA PRO A 209 -5.84 -10.22 11.36
C PRO A 209 -5.39 -11.53 12.01
N LEU A 210 -4.28 -11.51 12.74
CA LEU A 210 -3.75 -12.71 13.40
C LEU A 210 -4.74 -13.23 14.44
N HIS A 211 -5.37 -12.30 15.17
CA HIS A 211 -6.33 -12.59 16.23
C HIS A 211 -7.73 -12.10 15.83
N PRO A 212 -8.53 -12.91 15.13
CA PRO A 212 -9.82 -12.46 14.58
C PRO A 212 -10.83 -12.06 15.67
N GLN A 213 -10.81 -12.74 16.82
CA GLN A 213 -11.70 -12.40 17.95
C GLN A 213 -11.34 -11.06 18.59
N LEU A 214 -10.04 -10.80 18.80
CA LEU A 214 -9.56 -9.51 19.28
C LEU A 214 -9.90 -8.40 18.28
N TYR A 215 -9.69 -8.65 16.99
CA TYR A 215 -10.00 -7.70 15.93
C TYR A 215 -11.50 -7.34 15.88
N MET A 216 -12.38 -8.34 16.01
CA MET A 216 -13.83 -8.13 16.10
C MET A 216 -14.23 -7.35 17.36
N ALA A 217 -13.61 -7.64 18.51
CA ALA A 217 -13.84 -6.89 19.74
C ALA A 217 -13.39 -5.42 19.59
N LEU A 218 -12.24 -5.18 18.95
CA LEU A 218 -11.76 -3.84 18.63
C LEU A 218 -12.73 -3.09 17.71
N GLN A 219 -13.27 -3.74 16.67
CA GLN A 219 -14.30 -3.13 15.81
C GLN A 219 -15.55 -2.73 16.60
N PHE A 220 -16.01 -3.59 17.50
CA PHE A 220 -17.15 -3.27 18.37
C PHE A 220 -16.86 -2.07 19.27
N VAL A 221 -15.68 -2.00 19.88
CA VAL A 221 -15.26 -0.85 20.68
C VAL A 221 -15.13 0.41 19.80
N ALA A 222 -14.65 0.29 18.57
CA ALA A 222 -14.59 1.39 17.61
C ALA A 222 -15.99 1.96 17.32
N TRP A 223 -16.98 1.09 17.11
CA TRP A 223 -18.38 1.50 16.91
C TRP A 223 -18.97 2.20 18.12
N LEU A 224 -18.75 1.66 19.32
CA LEU A 224 -19.21 2.30 20.56
C LEU A 224 -18.55 3.65 20.78
N ALA A 225 -17.24 3.75 20.56
CA ALA A 225 -16.50 4.99 20.71
C ALA A 225 -16.93 6.03 19.67
N PHE A 226 -17.15 5.62 18.42
CA PHE A 226 -17.68 6.50 17.38
C PHE A 226 -19.09 6.99 17.71
N GLY A 227 -20.00 6.10 18.14
CA GLY A 227 -21.36 6.48 18.56
C GLY A 227 -21.36 7.40 19.78
N GLY A 228 -20.51 7.12 20.77
CA GLY A 228 -20.31 7.98 21.93
C GLY A 228 -19.78 9.36 21.56
N GLN A 229 -18.80 9.42 20.64
CA GLN A 229 -18.26 10.67 20.11
C GLN A 229 -19.35 11.49 19.38
N ALA A 230 -20.15 10.83 18.52
CA ALA A 230 -21.25 11.46 17.79
C ALA A 230 -22.27 12.12 18.72
N ILE A 231 -22.74 11.40 19.74
CA ILE A 231 -23.70 11.91 20.72
C ILE A 231 -23.08 13.04 21.55
N ALA A 232 -21.88 12.82 22.08
CA ALA A 232 -21.21 13.78 22.95
C ALA A 232 -20.88 15.09 22.23
N LEU A 233 -20.48 15.02 20.96
CA LEU A 233 -20.24 16.21 20.17
C LEU A 233 -21.53 16.98 19.90
N GLY A 234 -22.61 16.31 19.50
CA GLY A 234 -23.90 16.96 19.26
C GLY A 234 -24.47 17.67 20.49
N MET A 235 -24.17 17.17 21.70
CA MET A 235 -24.62 17.74 22.97
C MET A 235 -23.65 18.75 23.61
N SER A 236 -22.43 18.86 23.07
CA SER A 236 -21.39 19.78 23.57
C SER A 236 -21.65 21.23 23.15
N THR A 237 -20.97 22.16 23.83
CA THR A 237 -21.03 23.59 23.48
C THR A 237 -20.54 23.86 22.05
N LEU A 238 -21.14 24.84 21.37
CA LEU A 238 -20.79 25.17 19.97
C LEU A 238 -19.29 25.47 19.80
N PHE A 239 -18.68 26.15 20.77
CA PHE A 239 -17.24 26.40 20.75
C PHE A 239 -16.42 25.10 20.75
N HIS A 240 -16.77 24.13 21.59
CA HIS A 240 -16.13 22.81 21.61
C HIS A 240 -16.35 22.06 20.29
N GLN A 241 -17.56 22.12 19.73
CA GLN A 241 -17.86 21.51 18.44
C GLN A 241 -16.92 22.02 17.34
N ILE A 242 -16.80 23.35 17.20
CA ILE A 242 -15.93 23.98 16.20
C ILE A 242 -14.47 23.57 16.42
N LEU A 243 -13.98 23.67 17.66
CA LEU A 243 -12.60 23.34 17.97
C LEU A 243 -12.29 21.88 17.67
N CYS A 244 -13.20 20.96 18.03
CA CYS A 244 -13.05 19.54 17.76
C CYS A 244 -13.02 19.25 16.26
N VAL A 245 -13.95 19.82 15.49
CA VAL A 245 -14.00 19.65 14.04
C VAL A 245 -12.73 20.19 13.39
N VAL A 246 -12.24 21.38 13.78
CA VAL A 246 -11.01 21.97 13.23
C VAL A 246 -9.80 21.08 13.49
N ILE A 247 -9.64 20.56 14.70
CA ILE A 247 -8.50 19.70 15.06
C ILE A 247 -8.56 18.37 14.30
N MET A 248 -9.73 17.74 14.23
CA MET A 248 -9.91 16.49 13.50
C MET A 248 -9.74 16.69 11.99
N LEU A 249 -10.24 17.79 11.43
CA LEU A 249 -10.06 18.14 10.02
C LEU A 249 -8.58 18.37 9.69
N PHE A 250 -7.86 19.08 10.57
CA PHE A 250 -6.42 19.27 10.43
C PHE A 250 -5.67 17.94 10.47
N GLY A 251 -5.95 17.07 11.43
CA GLY A 251 -5.36 15.73 11.50
C GLY A 251 -5.67 14.88 10.26
N THR A 252 -6.92 14.96 9.77
CA THR A 252 -7.36 14.28 8.55
C THR A 252 -6.62 14.79 7.31
N PHE A 253 -6.48 16.10 7.19
CA PHE A 253 -5.74 16.73 6.09
C PHE A 253 -4.27 16.32 6.08
N LEU A 254 -3.59 16.36 7.23
CA LEU A 254 -2.20 15.93 7.33
C LEU A 254 -2.02 14.45 6.96
N THR A 255 -2.94 13.60 7.43
CA THR A 255 -2.94 12.16 7.12
C THR A 255 -3.19 11.91 5.63
N ALA A 256 -4.17 12.62 5.03
CA ALA A 256 -4.50 12.49 3.61
C ALA A 256 -3.37 12.97 2.69
N MET A 257 -2.59 13.96 3.14
CA MET A 257 -1.42 14.46 2.43
C MET A 257 -0.16 13.59 2.64
N HIS A 258 -0.26 12.47 3.37
CA HIS A 258 0.84 11.56 3.64
C HIS A 258 2.05 12.24 4.31
N ILE A 259 1.79 13.24 5.15
CA ILE A 259 2.85 14.00 5.81
C ILE A 259 3.50 13.13 6.90
N GLY A 260 4.81 12.91 6.76
CA GLY A 260 5.58 12.10 7.69
C GLY A 260 5.49 10.59 7.46
N ASP A 261 4.87 10.15 6.36
CA ASP A 261 4.81 8.74 6.00
C ASP A 261 6.19 8.19 5.60
N LEU A 262 6.39 6.90 5.88
CA LEU A 262 7.52 6.11 5.42
C LEU A 262 7.04 5.21 4.27
N PRO A 263 6.95 5.72 3.02
CA PRO A 263 6.31 5.00 1.91
C PRO A 263 7.00 3.70 1.54
N PHE A 264 8.29 3.59 1.84
CA PHE A 264 9.12 2.43 1.54
C PHE A 264 9.03 1.32 2.59
N ALA A 265 8.38 1.53 3.74
CA ALA A 265 8.29 0.54 4.81
C ALA A 265 6.82 0.20 5.09
N ILE A 266 6.48 -1.08 4.96
CA ILE A 266 5.15 -1.61 5.26
C ILE A 266 5.30 -2.64 6.38
N GLY A 267 4.53 -2.47 7.45
CA GLY A 267 4.76 -3.25 8.68
C GLY A 267 6.15 -3.01 9.24
N THR A 268 6.77 -4.06 9.76
CA THR A 268 8.13 -4.00 10.31
C THR A 268 9.18 -4.64 9.40
N GLN A 269 8.75 -5.51 8.46
CA GLN A 269 9.66 -6.35 7.69
C GLN A 269 9.64 -6.13 6.17
N LEU A 270 8.55 -5.58 5.60
CA LEU A 270 8.43 -5.38 4.17
C LEU A 270 9.00 -4.02 3.75
N ARG A 271 9.91 -4.03 2.77
CA ARG A 271 10.44 -2.82 2.15
C ARG A 271 10.09 -2.77 0.66
N LEU A 272 9.55 -1.63 0.24
CA LEU A 272 9.27 -1.29 -1.15
C LEU A 272 10.35 -0.33 -1.63
N ASP A 273 11.22 -0.80 -2.51
CA ASP A 273 12.22 0.04 -3.17
C ASP A 273 11.65 0.52 -4.50
N VAL A 274 11.41 1.83 -4.63
CA VAL A 274 10.63 2.42 -5.71
C VAL A 274 11.55 3.22 -6.60
N ASP A 275 11.73 2.76 -7.83
CA ASP A 275 12.38 3.50 -8.89
C ASP A 275 11.31 4.05 -9.83
N LEU A 276 11.12 5.37 -9.83
CA LEU A 276 10.12 6.03 -10.67
C LEU A 276 10.44 5.96 -12.16
N GLY A 277 11.70 5.71 -12.51
CA GLY A 277 12.21 5.82 -13.87
C GLY A 277 12.04 7.22 -14.45
N ASP A 278 12.16 7.30 -15.76
CA ASP A 278 11.98 8.53 -16.50
C ASP A 278 10.48 8.72 -16.87
N PRO A 279 9.86 9.85 -16.52
CA PRO A 279 8.45 10.11 -16.79
C PRO A 279 8.12 10.22 -18.27
N ASP A 280 9.09 10.53 -19.14
CA ASP A 280 8.87 10.69 -20.59
C ASP A 280 8.87 9.36 -21.33
N TRP A 281 9.13 8.25 -20.62
CA TRP A 281 9.14 6.93 -21.23
C TRP A 281 7.74 6.46 -21.64
N LEU A 282 7.66 6.10 -22.92
CA LEU A 282 6.59 5.29 -23.47
C LEU A 282 6.66 3.86 -22.90
N ARG A 283 5.61 3.05 -23.12
CA ARG A 283 5.57 1.65 -22.65
C ARG A 283 6.70 0.76 -23.22
N SER A 284 7.18 1.04 -24.44
CA SER A 284 8.24 0.23 -25.07
C SER A 284 9.56 0.21 -24.27
N PRO A 285 10.15 1.36 -23.87
CA PRO A 285 11.29 1.38 -22.94
C PRO A 285 11.06 0.60 -21.65
N ALA A 286 9.85 0.69 -21.06
CA ALA A 286 9.52 -0.05 -19.85
C ALA A 286 9.54 -1.57 -20.05
N TYR A 287 9.05 -2.07 -21.19
CA TYR A 287 9.16 -3.49 -21.53
C TYR A 287 10.60 -3.94 -21.75
N ALA A 288 11.45 -3.10 -22.32
CA ALA A 288 12.87 -3.43 -22.46
C ALA A 288 13.56 -3.52 -21.08
N ARG A 289 13.17 -2.66 -20.13
CA ARG A 289 13.68 -2.67 -18.76
C ARG A 289 13.37 -3.96 -18.00
N LEU A 290 12.23 -4.61 -18.27
CA LEU A 290 11.90 -5.93 -17.71
C LEU A 290 12.90 -7.04 -18.09
N ASN A 291 13.75 -6.82 -19.10
CA ASN A 291 14.73 -7.78 -19.59
C ASN A 291 14.11 -9.16 -19.83
N LEU A 292 13.02 -9.20 -20.59
CA LEU A 292 12.20 -10.38 -20.82
C LEU A 292 12.96 -11.45 -21.63
N THR A 293 12.72 -12.72 -21.30
CA THR A 293 13.07 -13.85 -22.16
C THR A 293 12.12 -13.95 -23.35
N ARG A 294 12.44 -14.75 -24.38
CA ARG A 294 11.54 -14.95 -25.52
C ARG A 294 10.18 -15.51 -25.10
N ILE A 295 10.18 -16.47 -24.18
CA ILE A 295 8.96 -17.09 -23.64
C ILE A 295 8.12 -16.04 -22.90
N GLU A 296 8.75 -15.24 -22.02
CA GLU A 296 8.08 -14.17 -21.29
C GLU A 296 7.44 -13.12 -22.23
N GLU A 297 8.12 -12.77 -23.33
CA GLU A 297 7.54 -11.88 -24.33
C GLU A 297 6.36 -12.49 -25.08
N ASP A 298 6.42 -13.78 -25.42
CA ASP A 298 5.31 -14.47 -26.07
C ASP A 298 4.08 -14.50 -25.15
N THR A 299 4.27 -14.69 -23.85
CA THR A 299 3.22 -14.55 -22.84
C THR A 299 2.62 -13.14 -22.84
N MET A 300 3.46 -12.10 -22.89
CA MET A 300 2.97 -10.72 -22.93
C MET A 300 2.23 -10.38 -24.23
N VAL A 301 2.63 -10.96 -25.37
CA VAL A 301 1.89 -10.84 -26.64
C VAL A 301 0.54 -11.55 -26.55
N HIS A 302 0.51 -12.75 -25.94
CA HIS A 302 -0.73 -13.50 -25.74
C HIS A 302 -1.75 -12.72 -24.90
N TRP A 303 -1.29 -12.00 -23.88
CA TRP A 303 -2.13 -11.11 -23.06
C TRP A 303 -2.43 -9.75 -23.70
N ASN A 304 -2.03 -9.52 -24.96
CA ASN A 304 -2.16 -8.25 -25.66
C ASN A 304 -1.49 -7.06 -24.95
N MET A 305 -0.49 -7.34 -24.10
CA MET A 305 0.31 -6.33 -23.42
C MET A 305 1.42 -5.81 -24.34
N MET A 306 1.94 -6.67 -25.21
CA MET A 306 2.82 -6.28 -26.31
C MET A 306 2.10 -6.45 -27.66
N PRO A 307 2.46 -5.67 -28.69
CA PRO A 307 1.87 -5.82 -30.01
C PRO A 307 2.06 -7.21 -30.60
N GLN A 308 1.06 -7.66 -31.36
CA GLN A 308 1.11 -8.94 -32.07
C GLN A 308 2.38 -9.06 -32.92
N ARG A 309 2.88 -10.29 -33.07
CA ARG A 309 4.13 -10.57 -33.81
C ARG A 309 4.06 -10.13 -35.28
N SER A 310 2.86 -9.97 -35.83
CA SER A 310 2.61 -9.41 -37.17
C SER A 310 2.98 -7.94 -37.32
N ASN A 311 3.11 -7.16 -36.23
CA ASN A 311 3.54 -5.77 -36.29
C ASN A 311 5.07 -5.67 -36.37
N GLU A 312 5.62 -6.01 -37.53
CA GLU A 312 7.06 -6.02 -37.78
C GLU A 312 7.73 -4.66 -37.54
N PHE A 313 7.02 -3.56 -37.84
CA PHE A 313 7.50 -2.20 -37.62
C PHE A 313 7.81 -1.95 -36.14
N TRP A 314 6.87 -2.27 -35.25
CA TRP A 314 7.04 -2.09 -33.82
C TRP A 314 8.17 -2.98 -33.28
N TRP A 315 8.19 -4.26 -33.65
CA TRP A 315 9.21 -5.20 -33.18
C TRP A 315 10.61 -4.82 -33.65
N THR A 316 10.77 -4.42 -34.91
CA THR A 316 12.06 -3.95 -35.45
C THR A 316 12.57 -2.74 -34.67
N ARG A 317 11.69 -1.75 -34.42
CA ARG A 317 12.04 -0.58 -33.61
C ARG A 317 12.38 -0.95 -32.17
N PHE A 318 11.60 -1.84 -31.56
CA PHE A 318 11.81 -2.30 -30.18
C PHE A 318 13.18 -2.97 -30.01
N ARG A 319 13.52 -3.89 -30.92
CA ARG A 319 14.80 -4.62 -30.94
C ARG A 319 16.02 -3.76 -31.23
N THR A 320 15.89 -2.75 -32.07
CA THR A 320 17.02 -1.90 -32.48
C THR A 320 17.27 -0.75 -31.50
N THR A 321 16.20 -0.18 -30.93
CA THR A 321 16.30 1.03 -30.10
C THR A 321 16.49 0.71 -28.63
N TYR A 322 15.74 -0.26 -28.08
CA TYR A 322 15.61 -0.42 -26.62
C TYR A 322 16.28 -1.70 -26.08
N VAL A 323 16.21 -2.81 -26.81
CA VAL A 323 16.86 -4.08 -26.39
C VAL A 323 18.39 -4.00 -26.28
N PRO A 324 19.13 -3.22 -27.09
CA PRO A 324 20.58 -3.10 -26.95
C PRO A 324 20.98 -2.28 -25.71
N GLN A 325 20.07 -1.44 -25.20
CA GLN A 325 20.24 -0.61 -24.01
C GLN A 325 19.76 -1.32 -22.74
N ARG A 326 19.88 -2.65 -22.64
CA ARG A 326 19.52 -3.41 -21.43
C ARG A 326 20.33 -2.88 -20.24
N ILE A 327 19.74 -1.93 -19.50
CA ILE A 327 20.26 -1.47 -18.22
C ILE A 327 19.90 -2.57 -17.21
N PRO A 328 20.88 -3.25 -16.60
CA PRO A 328 20.61 -4.24 -15.57
C PRO A 328 19.85 -3.58 -14.42
N LEU A 329 18.74 -4.18 -14.00
CA LEU A 329 17.99 -3.75 -12.81
C LEU A 329 18.79 -3.97 -11.50
N HIS A 330 19.91 -4.69 -11.57
CA HIS A 330 20.80 -4.95 -10.44
C HIS A 330 22.27 -4.87 -10.92
N PRO A 331 23.08 -3.91 -10.46
CA PRO A 331 24.49 -3.83 -10.86
C PRO A 331 25.37 -4.98 -10.31
N ASP A 332 24.88 -5.77 -9.36
CA ASP A 332 25.70 -6.71 -8.59
C ASP A 332 25.51 -8.20 -8.94
N LYS A 333 24.64 -8.57 -9.90
CA LYS A 333 24.51 -9.96 -10.36
C LYS A 333 24.99 -10.08 -11.81
N PRO A 334 26.11 -10.78 -12.09
CA PRO A 334 26.48 -11.07 -13.47
C PRO A 334 25.38 -11.91 -14.13
N VAL A 335 25.02 -11.54 -15.35
CA VAL A 335 24.13 -12.31 -16.22
C VAL A 335 24.75 -13.70 -16.38
N GLN A 336 24.15 -14.72 -15.76
CA GLN A 336 24.49 -16.09 -16.13
C GLN A 336 23.98 -16.32 -17.55
N ARG A 337 24.92 -16.33 -18.49
CA ARG A 337 24.70 -16.87 -19.83
C ARG A 337 24.41 -18.34 -19.66
N HIS A 338 23.15 -18.74 -19.84
CA HIS A 338 22.83 -20.13 -20.05
C HIS A 338 23.32 -20.50 -21.46
N ASP A 339 24.60 -20.83 -21.57
CA ASP A 339 25.18 -21.45 -22.76
C ASP A 339 24.66 -22.90 -22.80
N GLY A 340 23.42 -23.05 -23.28
CA GLY A 340 22.70 -24.32 -23.22
C GLY A 340 21.62 -24.48 -24.29
N GLU A 341 21.63 -23.68 -25.36
CA GLU A 341 20.81 -23.94 -26.54
C GLU A 341 21.70 -24.64 -27.58
N LYS A 342 21.79 -25.97 -27.48
CA LYS A 342 22.37 -26.78 -28.54
C LYS A 342 21.40 -26.82 -29.70
N ASP A 343 21.89 -26.33 -30.84
CA ASP A 343 21.29 -26.39 -32.16
C ASP A 343 20.75 -27.81 -32.45
N PRO A 344 19.45 -28.00 -32.75
CA PRO A 344 18.87 -29.33 -33.00
C PRO A 344 19.32 -29.98 -34.32
N GLY A 345 20.32 -29.42 -35.01
CA GLY A 345 20.84 -29.92 -36.29
C GLY A 345 22.08 -30.84 -36.20
N GLN A 346 22.71 -31.03 -35.04
CA GLN A 346 23.99 -31.75 -34.95
C GLN A 346 23.94 -33.16 -34.31
N THR A 347 22.76 -33.65 -33.93
CA THR A 347 22.65 -34.98 -33.29
C THR A 347 22.47 -36.15 -34.28
N LEU A 348 22.25 -35.88 -35.57
CA LEU A 348 22.02 -36.94 -36.57
C LEU A 348 23.30 -37.45 -37.28
N GLU A 349 24.43 -36.74 -37.22
CA GLU A 349 25.66 -37.19 -37.90
C GLU A 349 26.61 -38.02 -37.01
N ARG A 350 26.38 -38.09 -35.70
CA ARG A 350 27.25 -38.85 -34.78
C ARG A 350 26.80 -40.28 -34.49
N SER A 351 25.64 -40.69 -34.99
CA SER A 351 25.08 -42.04 -34.78
C SER A 351 25.36 -43.03 -35.91
N ALA A 352 25.96 -42.58 -37.03
CA ALA A 352 26.19 -43.42 -38.22
C ALA A 352 27.65 -43.86 -38.41
N ALA A 353 28.56 -43.59 -37.45
CA ALA A 353 29.99 -43.86 -37.58
C ALA A 353 30.57 -44.86 -36.55
N LEU A 354 29.71 -45.66 -35.90
CA LEU A 354 30.15 -46.78 -35.05
C LEU A 354 29.30 -48.03 -35.36
N THR A 355 29.53 -48.62 -36.52
CA THR A 355 29.14 -50.01 -36.80
C THR A 355 29.95 -50.51 -38.00
N ASP A 356 31.27 -50.55 -37.84
CA ASP A 356 32.07 -51.51 -38.56
C ASP A 356 33.34 -51.81 -37.76
N ASP A 357 33.83 -53.03 -37.89
CA ASP A 357 34.98 -53.68 -37.23
C ASP A 357 34.76 -54.43 -35.90
N THR A 358 35.11 -55.73 -35.99
CA THR A 358 35.42 -56.77 -34.98
C THR A 358 34.25 -57.52 -34.32
N GLN A 359 34.12 -58.86 -34.36
CA GLN A 359 35.04 -59.97 -34.70
C GLN A 359 34.27 -61.25 -35.08
N VAL A 360 34.98 -62.11 -35.84
CA VAL A 360 34.85 -63.56 -36.00
C VAL A 360 34.88 -64.31 -34.67
#